data_AF-A0A7X0NTY5-F1
#
_entry.id   AF-A0A7X0NTY5-F1
#
_cell.length_a   1.000
_cell.length_b   1.000
_cell.length_c   1.000
_cell.angle_alpha   90.00
_cell.angle_beta   90.00
_cell.angle_gamma   90.00
#
_symmetry.space_group_name_H-M   'P 1'
#
loop_
_entity.id
_entity.type
_entity.pdbx_description
1 polymer ?
#
loop_
_entity_poly.entity_id
_entity_poly.type
_entity_poly.pdbx_seq_one_letter_code
_entity_poly.pdbx_strand_id
1 'polypeptide(L)'
;MRKIMASWPRWAGYAAACWSLAYGALGLFWALGGEGFPFGRTDPDWEPGLSVLGDATRDVAAPLIAMLGALGAAAGLAIARGVRRGRPLLLGFAWAAAAGLTVVVPDNRVLMLVAYAPLLVVFAFTGVPGGQPMSELVPWSRVNLFIVLAGGLLWALASLAHQRRTAGRCVACGRGGHRTARWATPAAARRWGLWAVVVAAAIPAMYDASRFAWAAGIPLGITEEFWRWLDESGLRWAGLFLSLMGLGGAILTLGLVQRWGEVYPRWIWFRAGRPVPPMLAVVPASIVSVIVLSGGLTFWRLRMVHDYEWEMWATWAPSLVWPLWGVALAAATLAYHLRRRGACRSCGRGGPLEAQPEPVRG
;
A
#
# COMPACT_ATOMS: atom_id res chain seq x y z
N MET A 1 21.47 5.52 5.57
CA MET A 1 19.99 5.32 5.56
C MET A 1 19.26 5.82 6.82
N ARG A 2 19.61 5.41 8.05
CA ARG A 2 18.87 5.82 9.28
C ARG A 2 18.71 7.34 9.48
N LYS A 3 19.75 8.15 9.23
CA LYS A 3 19.68 9.62 9.35
C LYS A 3 18.73 10.25 8.31
N ILE A 4 18.75 9.75 7.07
CA ILE A 4 17.88 10.21 5.98
C ILE A 4 16.40 9.93 6.33
N MET A 5 16.08 8.71 6.77
CA MET A 5 14.73 8.35 7.20
C MET A 5 14.25 9.15 8.41
N ALA A 6 15.14 9.50 9.34
CA ALA A 6 14.78 10.34 10.49
C ALA A 6 14.43 11.79 10.09
N SER A 7 15.00 12.28 8.99
CA SER A 7 14.78 13.62 8.44
C SER A 7 13.67 13.71 7.39
N TRP A 8 12.84 12.67 7.25
CA TRP A 8 11.78 12.59 6.23
C TRP A 8 10.88 13.82 6.11
N PRO A 9 10.48 14.54 7.19
CA PRO A 9 9.63 15.71 7.04
C PRO A 9 10.30 16.89 6.32
N ARG A 10 11.64 16.87 6.20
CA ARG A 10 12.43 17.90 5.51
C ARG A 10 12.55 17.62 4.02
N TRP A 11 12.79 16.35 3.64
CA TRP A 11 13.00 15.99 2.23
C TRP A 11 11.71 15.61 1.49
N ALA A 12 10.63 15.22 2.18
CA ALA A 12 9.42 14.70 1.53
C ALA A 12 8.81 15.65 0.48
N GLY A 13 8.75 16.95 0.77
CA GLY A 13 8.23 17.93 -0.20
C GLY A 13 9.12 18.06 -1.45
N TYR A 14 10.44 18.06 -1.28
CA TYR A 14 11.38 18.08 -2.40
C TYR A 14 11.34 16.79 -3.21
N ALA A 15 11.19 15.63 -2.57
CA ALA A 15 11.07 14.35 -3.25
C ALA A 15 9.76 14.27 -4.05
N ALA A 16 8.63 14.72 -3.50
CA ALA A 16 7.37 14.79 -4.23
C ALA A 16 7.46 15.75 -5.42
N ALA A 17 8.14 16.89 -5.27
CA ALA A 17 8.37 17.84 -6.35
C ALA A 17 9.25 17.25 -7.47
N CYS A 18 10.36 16.60 -7.09
CA CYS A 18 11.28 15.95 -8.03
C CYS A 18 10.58 14.82 -8.79
N TRP A 19 9.82 13.98 -8.09
CA TRP A 19 9.03 12.92 -8.70
C TRP A 19 8.00 13.48 -9.69
N SER A 20 7.28 14.54 -9.30
CA SER A 20 6.26 15.17 -10.17
C SER A 20 6.89 15.79 -11.41
N LEU A 21 8.07 16.41 -11.28
CA LEU A 21 8.82 16.95 -12.41
C LEU A 21 9.30 15.85 -13.36
N ALA A 22 9.85 14.76 -12.82
CA ALA A 22 10.33 13.63 -13.62
C ALA A 22 9.18 12.93 -14.35
N TYR A 23 8.07 12.67 -13.66
CA TYR A 23 6.89 12.04 -14.27
C TYR A 23 6.19 12.99 -15.25
N GLY A 24 6.18 14.30 -14.96
CA GLY A 24 5.71 15.32 -15.89
C GLY A 24 6.57 15.40 -17.16
N ALA A 25 7.89 15.24 -17.05
CA ALA A 25 8.79 15.16 -18.20
C ALA A 25 8.52 13.90 -19.05
N LEU A 26 8.19 12.76 -18.43
CA LEU A 26 7.70 11.58 -19.15
C LEU A 26 6.37 11.87 -19.85
N GLY A 27 5.43 12.55 -19.19
CA GLY A 27 4.20 13.05 -19.82
C GLY A 27 4.48 13.89 -21.06
N LEU A 28 5.43 14.83 -20.97
CA LEU A 28 5.83 15.67 -22.10
C LEU A 28 6.47 14.83 -23.22
N PHE A 29 7.36 13.90 -22.88
CA PHE A 29 7.96 12.97 -23.84
C PHE A 29 6.90 12.17 -24.61
N TRP A 30 5.90 11.62 -23.91
CA TRP A 30 4.81 10.89 -24.56
C TRP A 30 3.93 11.82 -25.40
N ALA A 31 3.70 13.06 -24.99
CA ALA A 31 2.94 14.05 -25.77
C ALA A 31 3.68 14.45 -27.06
N LEU A 32 5.02 14.41 -27.07
CA LEU A 32 5.85 14.74 -28.22
C LEU A 32 6.13 13.57 -29.18
N GLY A 33 5.45 12.43 -29.04
CA GLY A 33 5.66 11.29 -29.94
C GLY A 33 6.58 10.19 -29.42
N GLY A 34 7.15 10.30 -28.21
CA GLY A 34 7.90 9.22 -27.54
C GLY A 34 7.13 7.93 -27.19
N GLU A 35 7.61 6.76 -27.58
CA GLU A 35 6.93 5.47 -27.36
C GLU A 35 6.77 5.04 -25.88
N GLY A 36 6.06 3.92 -25.64
CA GLY A 36 5.94 3.32 -24.31
C GLY A 36 4.97 4.03 -23.36
N PHE A 37 3.90 4.63 -23.89
CA PHE A 37 2.82 5.17 -23.06
C PHE A 37 2.16 4.03 -22.27
N PRO A 38 2.14 4.08 -20.92
CA PRO A 38 1.87 2.91 -20.08
C PRO A 38 0.40 2.72 -19.72
N PHE A 39 -0.51 3.48 -20.32
CA PHE A 39 -1.94 3.45 -20.05
C PHE A 39 -2.74 3.32 -21.36
N GLY A 40 -4.04 3.04 -21.24
CA GLY A 40 -4.91 2.92 -22.39
C GLY A 40 -4.98 1.50 -22.99
N ARG A 41 -5.62 1.41 -24.15
CA ARG A 41 -5.90 0.14 -24.86
C ARG A 41 -4.68 -0.54 -25.45
N THR A 42 -3.55 0.15 -25.51
CA THR A 42 -2.27 -0.39 -26.00
C THR A 42 -1.51 -1.17 -24.92
N ASP A 43 -1.99 -1.20 -23.68
CA ASP A 43 -1.43 -1.99 -22.61
C ASP A 43 -1.63 -3.50 -22.90
N PRO A 44 -0.58 -4.35 -22.83
CA PRO A 44 -0.71 -5.79 -23.09
C PRO A 44 -1.71 -6.50 -22.17
N ASP A 45 -1.90 -6.00 -20.95
CA ASP A 45 -2.83 -6.54 -19.97
C ASP A 45 -4.21 -5.83 -20.04
N TRP A 46 -4.52 -5.11 -21.12
CA TRP A 46 -5.76 -4.33 -21.18
C TRP A 46 -7.01 -5.22 -21.15
N GLU A 47 -7.92 -4.87 -20.24
CA GLU A 47 -9.28 -5.40 -20.17
C GLU A 47 -10.22 -4.27 -19.71
N PRO A 48 -11.47 -4.20 -20.22
CA PRO A 48 -12.46 -3.26 -19.73
C PRO A 48 -12.62 -3.30 -18.21
N GLY A 49 -12.59 -2.14 -17.55
CA GLY A 49 -12.76 -2.03 -16.09
C GLY A 49 -11.50 -2.31 -15.24
N LEU A 50 -10.43 -2.90 -15.80
CA LEU A 50 -9.20 -3.21 -15.08
C LEU A 50 -8.50 -1.96 -14.53
N SER A 51 -8.36 -0.91 -15.35
CA SER A 51 -7.73 0.35 -14.97
C SER A 51 -8.67 1.54 -15.17
N VAL A 52 -8.62 2.52 -14.26
CA VAL A 52 -9.34 3.79 -14.42
C VAL A 52 -8.86 4.56 -15.65
N LEU A 53 -7.60 4.35 -16.05
CA LEU A 53 -6.99 4.93 -17.25
C LEU A 53 -7.01 3.94 -18.43
N GLY A 54 -7.88 2.93 -18.41
CA GLY A 54 -7.95 1.89 -19.44
C GLY A 54 -8.35 2.40 -20.82
N ASP A 55 -9.11 3.49 -20.91
CA ASP A 55 -9.48 4.15 -22.17
C ASP A 55 -8.68 5.45 -22.42
N ALA A 56 -7.65 5.72 -21.61
CA ALA A 56 -6.85 6.91 -21.78
C ALA A 56 -6.11 6.87 -23.13
N THR A 57 -6.36 7.86 -23.98
CA THR A 57 -5.57 8.05 -25.19
C THR A 57 -4.35 8.89 -24.87
N ARG A 58 -3.26 8.58 -25.57
CA ARG A 58 -2.00 9.27 -25.44
C ARG A 58 -2.11 10.78 -25.69
N ASP A 59 -2.87 11.16 -26.71
CA ASP A 59 -3.03 12.56 -27.14
C ASP A 59 -3.67 13.45 -26.07
N VAL A 60 -4.50 12.86 -25.20
CA VAL A 60 -5.18 13.58 -24.12
C VAL A 60 -4.44 13.40 -22.79
N ALA A 61 -4.08 12.17 -22.44
CA ALA A 61 -3.52 11.86 -21.14
C ALA A 61 -2.07 12.34 -20.98
N ALA A 62 -1.24 12.30 -22.03
CA ALA A 62 0.16 12.69 -21.92
C ALA A 62 0.34 14.20 -21.63
N PRO A 63 -0.34 15.13 -22.34
CA PRO A 63 -0.30 16.56 -21.98
C PRO A 63 -0.84 16.84 -20.57
N LEU A 64 -1.89 16.13 -20.15
CA LEU A 64 -2.45 16.27 -18.80
C LEU A 64 -1.44 15.82 -17.73
N ILE A 65 -0.73 14.70 -17.93
CA ILE A 65 0.34 14.24 -17.05
C ILE A 65 1.46 15.28 -16.96
N ALA A 66 1.86 15.88 -18.09
CA ALA A 66 2.88 16.94 -18.12
C ALA A 66 2.45 18.17 -17.31
N MET A 67 1.22 18.64 -17.53
CA MET A 67 0.64 19.77 -16.80
C MET A 67 0.54 19.49 -15.29
N LEU A 68 -0.02 18.34 -14.91
CA LEU A 68 -0.15 17.94 -13.51
C LEU A 68 1.21 17.72 -12.86
N GLY A 69 2.20 17.23 -13.59
CA GLY A 69 3.59 17.10 -13.13
C GLY A 69 4.23 18.45 -12.84
N ALA A 70 4.04 19.45 -13.70
CA ALA A 70 4.52 20.81 -13.48
C ALA A 70 3.83 21.49 -12.29
N LEU A 71 2.50 21.39 -12.20
CA LEU A 71 1.73 21.88 -11.05
C LEU A 71 2.16 21.18 -9.75
N GLY A 72 2.37 19.86 -9.81
CA GLY A 72 2.86 19.04 -8.72
C GLY A 72 4.25 19.46 -8.26
N ALA A 73 5.16 19.75 -9.18
CA ALA A 73 6.50 20.25 -8.86
C ALA A 73 6.43 21.59 -8.13
N ALA A 74 5.62 22.53 -8.60
CA ALA A 74 5.41 23.82 -7.96
C ALA A 74 4.78 23.67 -6.55
N ALA A 75 3.74 22.85 -6.42
CA ALA A 75 3.06 22.60 -5.14
C ALA A 75 3.99 21.88 -4.14
N GLY A 76 4.77 20.90 -4.60
CA GLY A 76 5.76 20.19 -3.78
C GLY A 76 6.85 21.12 -3.25
N LEU A 77 7.35 22.04 -4.07
CA LEU A 77 8.29 23.08 -3.67
C LEU A 77 7.66 24.06 -2.66
N ALA A 78 6.42 24.49 -2.88
CA ALA A 78 5.69 25.35 -1.93
C ALA A 78 5.52 24.65 -0.56
N ILE A 79 5.18 23.37 -0.57
CA ILE A 79 5.08 22.53 0.63
C ILE A 79 6.43 22.39 1.33
N ALA A 80 7.50 22.15 0.57
CA ALA A 80 8.86 22.01 1.09
C ALA A 80 9.34 23.30 1.76
N ARG A 81 9.06 24.45 1.15
CA ARG A 81 9.36 25.79 1.69
C ARG A 81 8.44 26.22 2.83
N GLY A 82 7.39 25.45 3.13
CA GLY A 82 6.49 25.72 4.25
C GLY A 82 5.52 26.89 4.02
N VAL A 83 5.18 27.17 2.77
CA VAL A 83 4.22 28.22 2.39
C VAL A 83 2.88 27.99 3.10
N ARG A 84 2.38 29.00 3.83
CA ARG A 84 1.08 28.92 4.54
C ARG A 84 -0.08 29.50 3.75
N ARG A 85 0.19 30.42 2.82
CA ARG A 85 -0.82 31.02 1.95
C ARG A 85 -1.39 29.95 1.03
N GLY A 86 -2.71 29.87 0.91
CA GLY A 86 -3.36 28.82 0.12
C GLY A 86 -3.26 27.41 0.73
N ARG A 87 -2.99 27.29 2.03
CA ARG A 87 -2.93 26.00 2.76
C ARG A 87 -4.06 25.00 2.40
N PRO A 88 -5.36 25.37 2.39
CA PRO A 88 -6.40 24.40 2.05
C PRO A 88 -6.27 23.86 0.62
N LEU A 89 -5.90 24.71 -0.34
CA LEU A 89 -5.67 24.31 -1.72
C LEU A 89 -4.44 23.40 -1.86
N LEU A 90 -3.33 23.76 -1.22
CA LEU A 90 -2.11 22.93 -1.24
C LEU A 90 -2.36 21.54 -0.61
N LEU A 91 -3.06 21.49 0.53
CA LEU A 91 -3.39 20.22 1.17
C LEU A 91 -4.43 19.43 0.37
N GLY A 92 -5.42 20.10 -0.22
CA GLY A 92 -6.42 19.46 -1.08
C GLY A 92 -5.77 18.80 -2.29
N PHE A 93 -4.94 19.55 -3.03
CA PHE A 93 -4.15 19.02 -4.14
C PHE A 93 -3.24 17.88 -3.71
N ALA A 94 -2.48 18.05 -2.62
CA ALA A 94 -1.49 17.07 -2.19
C ALA A 94 -2.13 15.75 -1.72
N TRP A 95 -3.26 15.80 -1.01
CA TRP A 95 -4.01 14.60 -0.63
C TRP A 95 -4.75 13.98 -1.81
N ALA A 96 -5.27 14.78 -2.74
CA ALA A 96 -5.86 14.27 -3.98
C ALA A 96 -4.82 13.54 -4.84
N ALA A 97 -3.61 14.10 -4.99
CA ALA A 97 -2.49 13.46 -5.66
C ALA A 97 -2.08 12.18 -4.93
N ALA A 98 -1.97 12.20 -3.60
CA ALA A 98 -1.65 11.01 -2.81
C ALA A 98 -2.68 9.90 -3.02
N ALA A 99 -3.98 10.18 -2.85
CA ALA A 99 -5.05 9.20 -3.04
C ALA A 99 -5.14 8.72 -4.49
N GLY A 100 -5.05 9.63 -5.46
CA GLY A 100 -5.07 9.32 -6.89
C GLY A 100 -3.95 8.34 -7.27
N LEU A 101 -2.72 8.66 -6.89
CA LEU A 101 -1.53 7.88 -7.26
C LEU A 101 -1.34 6.59 -6.43
N THR A 102 -1.99 6.47 -5.27
CA THR A 102 -1.87 5.26 -4.42
C THR A 102 -3.04 4.29 -4.53
N VAL A 103 -4.25 4.79 -4.80
CA VAL A 103 -5.50 3.99 -4.74
C VAL A 103 -6.31 4.02 -6.03
N VAL A 104 -6.27 5.12 -6.79
CA VAL A 104 -7.13 5.28 -7.98
C VAL A 104 -6.44 4.79 -9.24
N VAL A 105 -5.19 5.20 -9.46
CA VAL A 105 -4.41 4.85 -10.65
C VAL A 105 -3.86 3.42 -10.56
N PRO A 106 -3.29 2.96 -9.42
CA PRO A 106 -2.87 1.58 -9.30
C PRO A 106 -4.06 0.61 -9.36
N ASP A 107 -3.85 -0.53 -10.00
CA ASP A 107 -4.84 -1.60 -10.12
C ASP A 107 -4.33 -2.90 -9.48
N ASN A 108 -5.09 -3.99 -9.65
CA ASN A 108 -4.76 -5.32 -9.11
C ASN A 108 -3.42 -5.88 -9.62
N ARG A 109 -2.82 -5.35 -10.70
CA ARG A 109 -1.53 -5.84 -11.22
C ARG A 109 -0.36 -5.54 -10.28
N VAL A 110 -0.46 -4.48 -9.49
CA VAL A 110 0.52 -4.21 -8.41
C VAL A 110 0.46 -5.32 -7.36
N LEU A 111 -0.75 -5.73 -6.98
CA LEU A 111 -0.95 -6.83 -6.04
C LEU A 111 -0.45 -8.15 -6.62
N MET A 112 -0.76 -8.42 -7.89
CA MET A 112 -0.31 -9.62 -8.61
C MET A 112 1.22 -9.71 -8.61
N LEU A 113 1.93 -8.64 -8.95
CA LEU A 113 3.40 -8.66 -8.97
C LEU A 113 4.00 -8.84 -7.57
N VAL A 114 3.40 -8.25 -6.52
CA VAL A 114 3.84 -8.47 -5.14
C VAL A 114 3.60 -9.91 -4.69
N ALA A 115 2.44 -10.49 -5.04
CA ALA A 115 2.12 -11.87 -4.71
C ALA A 115 3.04 -12.87 -5.43
N TYR A 116 3.40 -12.59 -6.68
CA TYR A 116 4.31 -13.41 -7.48
C TYR A 116 5.80 -13.09 -7.28
N ALA A 117 6.16 -12.03 -6.56
CA ALA A 117 7.55 -11.66 -6.34
C ALA A 117 8.43 -12.81 -5.82
N PRO A 118 8.00 -13.66 -4.86
CA PRO A 118 8.80 -14.81 -4.44
C PRO A 118 9.09 -15.80 -5.57
N LEU A 119 8.11 -16.06 -6.45
CA LEU A 119 8.26 -16.93 -7.61
C LEU A 119 9.21 -16.30 -8.64
N LEU A 120 9.05 -15.00 -8.92
CA LEU A 120 9.93 -14.27 -9.83
C LEU A 120 11.39 -14.26 -9.33
N VAL A 121 11.61 -14.18 -8.02
CA VAL A 121 12.95 -14.31 -7.44
C VAL A 121 13.53 -15.70 -7.71
N VAL A 122 12.77 -16.77 -7.49
CA VAL A 122 13.22 -18.13 -7.82
C VAL A 122 13.56 -18.23 -9.30
N PHE A 123 12.68 -17.77 -10.19
CA PHE A 123 12.88 -17.81 -11.65
C PHE A 123 14.10 -17.00 -12.10
N ALA A 124 14.43 -15.90 -11.43
CA ALA A 124 15.64 -15.13 -11.72
C ALA A 124 16.93 -15.93 -11.44
N PHE A 125 16.89 -16.89 -10.50
CA PHE A 125 18.04 -17.74 -10.17
C PHE A 125 18.03 -19.10 -10.87
N THR A 126 16.86 -19.69 -11.10
CA THR A 126 16.71 -21.04 -11.69
C THR A 126 16.44 -21.03 -13.19
N GLY A 127 16.21 -19.86 -13.78
CA GLY A 127 15.65 -19.72 -15.12
C GLY A 127 14.12 -19.75 -15.09
N VAL A 128 13.51 -19.07 -16.07
CA VAL A 128 12.05 -19.01 -16.24
C VAL A 128 11.56 -20.36 -16.79
N PRO A 129 10.64 -21.05 -16.11
CA PRO A 129 10.00 -22.25 -16.66
C PRO A 129 9.30 -21.89 -17.98
N GLY A 130 9.54 -22.65 -19.04
CA GLY A 130 8.95 -22.38 -20.36
C GLY A 130 9.70 -21.36 -21.23
N GLY A 131 10.88 -20.89 -20.81
CA GLY A 131 11.82 -20.14 -21.68
C GLY A 131 11.40 -18.72 -22.04
N GLN A 132 10.35 -18.17 -21.44
CA GLN A 132 9.89 -16.81 -21.71
C GLN A 132 10.83 -15.75 -21.13
N PRO A 133 11.04 -14.63 -21.83
CA PRO A 133 11.88 -13.53 -21.33
C PRO A 133 11.21 -12.82 -20.14
N MET A 134 12.01 -12.39 -19.17
CA MET A 134 11.52 -11.71 -17.95
C MET A 134 10.72 -10.43 -18.25
N SER A 135 10.94 -9.78 -19.39
CA SER A 135 10.18 -8.62 -19.85
C SER A 135 8.71 -8.91 -20.12
N GLU A 136 8.36 -10.15 -20.48
CA GLU A 136 6.97 -10.58 -20.64
C GLU A 136 6.30 -10.84 -19.29
N LEU A 137 7.09 -11.29 -18.30
CA LEU A 137 6.61 -11.49 -16.92
C LEU A 137 6.40 -10.18 -16.17
N VAL A 138 7.17 -9.13 -16.50
CA VAL A 138 7.11 -7.82 -15.86
C VAL A 138 7.10 -6.71 -16.91
N PRO A 139 5.98 -6.54 -17.64
CA PRO A 139 5.86 -5.49 -18.66
C PRO A 139 6.01 -4.09 -18.05
N TRP A 140 6.40 -3.15 -18.90
CA TRP A 140 6.62 -1.74 -18.53
C TRP A 140 5.41 -1.11 -17.84
N SER A 141 4.18 -1.44 -18.27
CA SER A 141 2.94 -0.94 -17.66
C SER A 141 2.86 -1.28 -16.16
N ARG A 142 3.21 -2.52 -15.77
CA ARG A 142 3.27 -2.94 -14.35
C ARG A 142 4.34 -2.17 -13.58
N VAL A 143 5.54 -2.02 -14.15
CA VAL A 143 6.63 -1.25 -13.51
C VAL A 143 6.22 0.21 -13.30
N ASN A 144 5.58 0.83 -14.29
CA ASN A 144 5.07 2.19 -14.20
C ASN A 144 4.07 2.36 -13.05
N LEU A 145 3.20 1.37 -12.77
CA LEU A 145 2.30 1.44 -11.62
C LEU A 145 3.04 1.51 -10.27
N PHE A 146 4.20 0.86 -10.14
CA PHE A 146 5.05 1.01 -8.94
C PHE A 146 5.68 2.40 -8.85
N ILE A 147 6.05 3.01 -9.99
CA ILE A 147 6.55 4.39 -10.04
C ILE A 147 5.47 5.37 -9.59
N VAL A 148 4.23 5.19 -10.08
CA VAL A 148 3.04 5.96 -9.67
C VAL A 148 2.77 5.78 -8.18
N LEU A 149 2.74 4.53 -7.68
CA LEU A 149 2.53 4.23 -6.27
C LEU A 149 3.59 4.90 -5.39
N ALA A 150 4.86 4.85 -5.78
CA ALA A 150 5.95 5.53 -5.07
C ALA A 150 5.72 7.06 -5.03
N GLY A 151 5.29 7.65 -6.15
CA GLY A 151 4.89 9.06 -6.22
C GLY A 151 3.77 9.41 -5.25
N GLY A 152 2.74 8.58 -5.19
CA GLY A 152 1.63 8.74 -4.25
C GLY A 152 2.05 8.67 -2.79
N LEU A 153 2.96 7.74 -2.44
CA LEU A 153 3.53 7.64 -1.09
C LEU A 153 4.37 8.88 -0.74
N LEU A 154 5.15 9.41 -1.69
CA LEU A 154 5.90 10.66 -1.50
C LEU A 154 4.96 11.85 -1.26
N TRP A 155 3.87 11.94 -2.02
CA TRP A 155 2.82 12.94 -1.82
C TRP A 155 2.11 12.79 -0.46
N ALA A 156 1.82 11.57 -0.01
CA ALA A 156 1.25 11.32 1.31
C ALA A 156 2.19 11.79 2.44
N LEU A 157 3.49 11.51 2.33
CA LEU A 157 4.50 12.01 3.26
C LEU A 157 4.59 13.54 3.23
N ALA A 158 4.70 14.14 2.05
CA ALA A 158 4.77 15.60 1.89
C ALA A 158 3.54 16.29 2.51
N SER A 159 2.35 15.77 2.23
CA SER A 159 1.06 16.23 2.78
C SER A 159 1.04 16.16 4.29
N LEU A 160 1.43 15.01 4.86
CA LEU A 160 1.45 14.79 6.30
C LEU A 160 2.45 15.72 7.01
N ALA A 161 3.64 15.91 6.44
CA ALA A 161 4.65 16.84 6.95
C ALA A 161 4.13 18.28 6.94
N HIS A 162 3.52 18.71 5.83
CA HIS A 162 2.95 20.05 5.67
C HIS A 162 1.79 20.31 6.63
N GLN A 163 0.86 19.35 6.73
CA GLN A 163 -0.29 19.42 7.61
C GLN A 163 0.14 19.55 9.08
N ARG A 164 1.14 18.77 9.52
CA ARG A 164 1.68 18.85 10.88
C ARG A 164 2.37 20.18 11.14
N ARG A 165 3.22 20.64 10.21
CA ARG A 165 3.96 21.91 10.32
C ARG A 165 3.03 23.10 10.43
N THR A 166 2.03 23.17 9.54
CA THR A 166 1.06 24.28 9.51
C THR A 166 0.07 24.24 10.67
N ALA A 167 -0.19 23.07 11.25
CA ALA A 167 -1.01 22.92 12.46
C ALA A 167 -0.24 23.12 13.77
N GLY A 168 1.04 23.55 13.74
CA GLY A 168 1.86 23.73 14.94
C GLY A 168 2.13 22.43 15.73
N ARG A 169 2.03 21.27 15.07
CA ARG A 169 2.31 19.96 15.67
C ARG A 169 3.75 19.54 15.37
N CYS A 170 4.30 18.66 16.19
CA CYS A 170 5.60 18.07 15.90
C CYS A 170 5.56 17.36 14.54
N VAL A 171 6.41 17.78 13.61
CA VAL A 171 6.44 17.24 12.24
C VAL A 171 6.79 15.74 12.20
N ALA A 172 7.63 15.28 13.13
CA ALA A 172 8.07 13.89 13.20
C ALA A 172 6.98 12.94 13.75
N CYS A 173 6.36 13.27 14.89
CA CYS A 173 5.42 12.36 15.57
C CYS A 173 3.95 12.81 15.53
N GLY A 174 3.65 14.02 15.08
CA GLY A 174 2.30 14.59 15.02
C GLY A 174 1.71 15.02 16.37
N ARG A 175 2.43 14.87 17.50
CA ARG A 175 1.97 15.33 18.81
C ARG A 175 2.05 16.86 18.89
N GLY A 176 0.98 17.49 19.38
CA GLY A 176 0.90 18.94 19.62
C GLY A 176 0.88 19.29 21.11
N GLY A 177 0.69 20.57 21.42
CA GLY A 177 0.53 21.13 22.77
C GLY A 177 -0.57 20.47 23.62
N HIS A 178 -1.65 20.06 22.97
CA HIS A 178 -2.85 19.53 23.62
C HIS A 178 -2.74 18.05 23.99
N ARG A 179 -3.59 17.61 24.93
CA ARG A 179 -3.73 16.21 25.33
C ARG A 179 -3.96 15.32 24.11
N THR A 180 -3.36 14.13 24.12
CA THR A 180 -3.59 13.12 23.06
C THR A 180 -5.08 12.84 22.94
N ALA A 181 -5.60 12.85 21.71
CA ALA A 181 -7.00 12.50 21.46
C ALA A 181 -7.33 11.14 22.08
N ARG A 182 -8.53 11.00 22.67
CA ARG A 182 -8.94 9.81 23.43
C ARG A 182 -8.77 8.51 22.63
N TRP A 183 -9.16 8.53 21.35
CA TRP A 183 -9.04 7.39 20.43
C TRP A 183 -7.58 6.97 20.13
N ALA A 184 -6.64 7.91 20.26
CA ALA A 184 -5.21 7.72 19.94
C ALA A 184 -4.34 7.38 21.16
N THR A 185 -4.98 7.16 22.32
CA THR A 185 -4.33 6.64 23.53
C THR A 185 -4.01 5.14 23.34
N PRO A 186 -2.94 4.61 23.96
CA PRO A 186 -2.61 3.18 23.84
C PRO A 186 -3.74 2.24 24.25
N ALA A 187 -4.50 2.60 25.29
CA ALA A 187 -5.64 1.82 25.77
C ALA A 187 -6.79 1.78 24.76
N ALA A 188 -7.18 2.93 24.20
CA ALA A 188 -8.21 2.98 23.16
C ALA A 188 -7.75 2.27 21.87
N ALA A 189 -6.52 2.54 21.44
CA ALA A 189 -5.87 1.88 20.29
C ALA A 189 -5.85 0.36 20.41
N ARG A 190 -5.69 -0.18 21.62
CA ARG A 190 -5.80 -1.63 21.86
C ARG A 190 -7.22 -2.17 21.62
N ARG A 191 -8.26 -1.43 22.05
CA ARG A 191 -9.66 -1.88 21.95
C ARG A 191 -10.16 -1.92 20.50
N TRP A 192 -10.04 -0.80 19.79
CA TRP A 192 -10.50 -0.76 18.40
C TRP A 192 -9.52 -1.48 17.45
N GLY A 193 -8.23 -1.50 17.78
CA GLY A 193 -7.22 -2.23 17.02
C GLY A 193 -7.40 -3.75 17.05
N LEU A 194 -7.98 -4.31 18.11
CA LEU A 194 -8.33 -5.74 18.18
C LEU A 194 -9.33 -6.10 17.07
N TRP A 195 -10.42 -5.35 16.97
CA TRP A 195 -11.44 -5.57 15.94
C TRP A 195 -10.87 -5.39 14.54
N ALA A 196 -10.05 -4.36 14.32
CA ALA A 196 -9.40 -4.14 13.04
C ALA A 196 -8.50 -5.33 12.64
N VAL A 197 -7.75 -5.91 13.58
CA VAL A 197 -6.92 -7.11 13.34
C VAL A 197 -7.78 -8.34 13.04
N VAL A 198 -8.86 -8.56 13.79
CA VAL A 198 -9.76 -9.70 13.55
C VAL A 198 -10.34 -9.63 12.14
N VAL A 199 -10.88 -8.48 11.74
CA VAL A 199 -11.41 -8.28 10.38
C VAL A 199 -10.30 -8.45 9.33
N ALA A 200 -9.14 -7.85 9.55
CA ALA A 200 -8.02 -7.91 8.60
C ALA A 200 -7.40 -9.31 8.45
N ALA A 201 -7.52 -10.18 9.45
CA ALA A 201 -7.07 -11.57 9.38
C ALA A 201 -8.17 -12.51 8.85
N ALA A 202 -9.44 -12.26 9.18
CA ALA A 202 -10.56 -13.10 8.78
C ALA A 202 -10.82 -13.07 7.27
N ILE A 203 -10.80 -11.88 6.65
CA ILE A 203 -11.11 -11.74 5.21
C ILE A 203 -10.17 -12.58 4.32
N PRO A 204 -8.83 -12.45 4.41
CA PRO A 204 -7.93 -13.29 3.61
C PRO A 204 -8.06 -14.77 3.97
N ALA A 205 -8.24 -15.13 5.25
CA ALA A 205 -8.43 -16.52 5.65
C ALA A 205 -9.70 -17.16 5.05
N MET A 206 -10.80 -16.41 4.95
CA MET A 206 -12.03 -16.86 4.28
C MET A 206 -11.83 -17.06 2.78
N TYR A 207 -11.08 -16.16 2.14
CA TYR A 207 -10.70 -16.34 0.73
C TYR A 207 -9.84 -17.60 0.54
N ASP A 208 -8.84 -17.80 1.39
CA ASP A 208 -7.95 -18.96 1.32
C ASP A 208 -8.67 -20.28 1.57
N ALA A 209 -9.75 -20.29 2.37
CA ALA A 209 -10.58 -21.48 2.56
C ALA A 209 -11.13 -22.04 1.23
N SER A 210 -11.51 -21.18 0.28
CA SER A 210 -11.96 -21.62 -1.05
C SER A 210 -10.84 -22.31 -1.83
N ARG A 211 -9.62 -21.77 -1.76
CA ARG A 211 -8.45 -22.31 -2.45
C ARG A 211 -7.95 -23.61 -1.80
N PHE A 212 -8.04 -23.73 -0.48
CA PHE A 212 -7.78 -25.00 0.21
C PHE A 212 -8.79 -26.07 -0.18
N ALA A 213 -10.06 -25.73 -0.35
CA ALA A 213 -11.07 -26.66 -0.86
C ALA A 213 -10.71 -27.16 -2.26
N TRP A 214 -10.33 -26.27 -3.18
CA TRP A 214 -9.93 -26.66 -4.54
C TRP A 214 -8.69 -27.55 -4.55
N ALA A 215 -7.71 -27.26 -3.71
CA ALA A 215 -6.50 -28.08 -3.54
C ALA A 215 -6.81 -29.47 -2.95
N ALA A 216 -7.83 -29.59 -2.10
CA ALA A 216 -8.32 -30.84 -1.54
C ALA A 216 -9.23 -31.63 -2.51
N GLY A 217 -9.47 -31.13 -3.72
CA GLY A 217 -10.32 -31.78 -4.72
C GLY A 217 -11.81 -31.48 -4.57
N ILE A 218 -12.17 -30.42 -3.83
CA ILE A 218 -13.55 -29.99 -3.64
C ILE A 218 -13.79 -28.77 -4.54
N PRO A 219 -14.65 -28.86 -5.58
CA PRO A 219 -14.97 -27.75 -6.50
C PRO A 219 -15.90 -26.72 -5.84
N LEU A 220 -15.46 -26.12 -4.72
CA LEU A 220 -16.29 -25.18 -3.96
C LEU A 220 -16.48 -23.86 -4.73
N GLY A 221 -17.69 -23.62 -5.23
CA GLY A 221 -18.06 -22.38 -5.91
C GLY A 221 -17.40 -22.15 -7.26
N ILE A 222 -17.02 -23.26 -7.92
CA ILE A 222 -16.55 -23.33 -9.30
C ILE A 222 -17.17 -24.56 -9.99
N THR A 223 -17.17 -24.58 -11.31
CA THR A 223 -17.63 -25.74 -12.08
C THR A 223 -16.63 -26.90 -12.01
N GLU A 224 -17.14 -28.12 -12.21
CA GLU A 224 -16.32 -29.34 -12.23
C GLU A 224 -15.32 -29.31 -13.40
N GLU A 225 -15.73 -28.79 -14.56
CA GLU A 225 -14.87 -28.63 -15.73
C GLU A 225 -13.68 -27.71 -15.43
N PHE A 226 -13.93 -26.59 -14.75
CA PHE A 226 -12.88 -25.65 -14.37
C PHE A 226 -11.94 -26.25 -13.31
N TRP A 227 -12.47 -27.01 -12.36
CA TRP A 227 -11.65 -27.70 -11.37
C TRP A 227 -10.73 -28.74 -12.02
N ARG A 228 -11.23 -29.53 -12.97
CA ARG A 228 -10.40 -30.50 -13.73
C ARG A 228 -9.29 -29.80 -14.50
N TRP A 229 -9.60 -28.69 -15.17
CA TRP A 229 -8.59 -27.89 -15.85
C TRP A 229 -7.53 -27.35 -14.88
N LEU A 230 -7.91 -26.89 -13.67
CA LEU A 230 -6.96 -26.47 -12.63
C LEU A 230 -6.05 -27.60 -12.14
N ASP A 231 -6.56 -28.83 -12.09
CA ASP A 231 -5.79 -30.01 -11.71
C ASP A 231 -4.79 -30.39 -12.81
N GLU A 232 -5.27 -30.57 -14.04
CA GLU A 232 -4.46 -30.97 -15.20
C GLU A 232 -3.34 -29.96 -15.52
N SER A 233 -3.62 -28.67 -15.38
CA SER A 233 -2.63 -27.59 -15.57
C SER A 233 -1.62 -27.47 -14.42
N GLY A 234 -1.85 -28.15 -13.29
CA GLY A 234 -1.07 -27.98 -12.06
C GLY A 234 -1.30 -26.64 -11.34
N LEU A 235 -2.15 -25.76 -11.87
CA LEU A 235 -2.46 -24.45 -11.28
C LEU A 235 -3.11 -24.57 -9.89
N ARG A 236 -3.74 -25.70 -9.57
CA ARG A 236 -4.24 -25.98 -8.21
C ARG A 236 -3.14 -25.86 -7.15
N TRP A 237 -1.91 -26.28 -7.47
CA TRP A 237 -0.78 -26.26 -6.56
C TRP A 237 -0.18 -24.86 -6.41
N ALA A 238 -0.16 -24.09 -7.49
CA ALA A 238 0.17 -22.66 -7.44
C ALA A 238 -0.85 -21.89 -6.57
N GLY A 239 -2.15 -22.20 -6.73
CA GLY A 239 -3.21 -21.68 -5.87
C GLY A 239 -3.01 -22.03 -4.40
N LEU A 240 -2.68 -23.29 -4.09
CA LEU A 240 -2.37 -23.72 -2.73
C LEU A 240 -1.18 -22.96 -2.13
N PHE A 241 -0.10 -22.81 -2.89
CA PHE A 241 1.08 -22.06 -2.46
C PHE A 241 0.72 -20.61 -2.10
N LEU A 242 -0.04 -19.93 -2.96
CA LEU A 242 -0.50 -18.57 -2.70
C LEU A 242 -1.38 -18.50 -1.45
N SER A 243 -2.25 -19.47 -1.23
CA SER A 243 -3.11 -19.50 -0.04
C SER A 243 -2.38 -19.86 1.24
N LEU A 244 -1.30 -20.63 1.18
CA LEU A 244 -0.39 -20.78 2.33
C LEU A 244 0.32 -19.47 2.66
N MET A 245 0.72 -18.69 1.64
CA MET A 245 1.28 -17.35 1.84
C MET A 245 0.22 -16.37 2.39
N GLY A 246 -1.01 -16.41 1.87
CA GLY A 246 -2.16 -15.65 2.35
C GLY A 246 -2.46 -15.93 3.82
N LEU A 247 -2.56 -17.21 4.19
CA LEU A 247 -2.75 -17.65 5.56
C LEU A 247 -1.58 -17.23 6.46
N GLY A 248 -0.34 -17.34 5.97
CA GLY A 248 0.83 -16.80 6.65
C GLY A 248 0.73 -15.30 6.91
N GLY A 249 0.26 -14.52 5.93
CA GLY A 249 -0.03 -13.09 6.04
C GLY A 249 -1.15 -12.78 7.06
N ALA A 250 -2.21 -13.61 7.09
CA ALA A 250 -3.28 -13.50 8.07
C ALA A 250 -2.78 -13.75 9.49
N ILE A 251 -1.95 -14.80 9.69
CA ILE A 251 -1.28 -15.08 10.96
C ILE A 251 -0.37 -13.92 11.35
N LEU A 252 0.45 -13.40 10.41
CA LEU A 252 1.30 -12.23 10.62
C LEU A 252 0.51 -11.00 11.08
N THR A 253 -0.70 -10.81 10.55
CA THR A 253 -1.62 -9.73 10.91
C THR A 253 -2.06 -9.83 12.37
N LEU A 254 -2.28 -11.05 12.91
CA LEU A 254 -2.56 -11.24 14.34
C LEU A 254 -1.43 -10.72 15.24
N GLY A 255 -0.20 -10.68 14.72
CA GLY A 255 0.98 -10.12 15.39
C GLY A 255 0.86 -8.65 15.75
N LEU A 256 0.00 -7.90 15.06
CA LEU A 256 -0.28 -6.51 15.36
C LEU A 256 -0.99 -6.32 16.73
N VAL A 257 -1.53 -7.40 17.30
CA VAL A 257 -2.13 -7.37 18.64
C VAL A 257 -1.41 -8.30 19.63
N GLN A 258 -0.84 -9.40 19.16
CA GLN A 258 -0.22 -10.42 19.98
C GLN A 258 1.20 -10.07 20.48
N ARG A 259 1.63 -10.73 21.56
CA ARG A 259 2.95 -10.47 22.20
C ARG A 259 4.14 -10.76 21.28
N TRP A 260 4.01 -11.70 20.34
CA TRP A 260 5.09 -12.09 19.44
C TRP A 260 5.39 -11.04 18.36
N GLY A 261 4.43 -10.18 18.01
CA GLY A 261 4.69 -9.01 17.15
C GLY A 261 5.29 -7.83 17.92
N GLU A 262 5.42 -7.96 19.24
CA GLU A 262 5.99 -6.95 20.12
C GLU A 262 7.40 -7.32 20.62
N VAL A 263 7.61 -8.61 20.88
CA VAL A 263 8.86 -9.19 21.36
C VAL A 263 9.12 -10.47 20.57
N TYR A 264 10.34 -10.64 20.07
CA TYR A 264 10.68 -11.84 19.30
C TYR A 264 10.44 -13.11 20.12
N PRO A 265 9.68 -14.08 19.57
CA PRO A 265 9.49 -15.39 20.19
C PRO A 265 10.78 -16.08 20.60
N ARG A 266 10.70 -16.94 21.62
CA ARG A 266 11.86 -17.70 22.12
C ARG A 266 12.43 -18.69 21.10
N TRP A 267 11.61 -19.18 20.16
CA TRP A 267 12.06 -20.07 19.09
C TRP A 267 12.91 -19.36 18.01
N ILE A 268 12.90 -18.02 17.96
CA ILE A 268 13.80 -17.24 17.09
C ILE A 268 15.14 -17.07 17.81
N TRP A 269 15.95 -18.13 17.79
CA TRP A 269 17.20 -18.29 18.55
C TRP A 269 18.15 -17.08 18.51
N PHE A 270 18.29 -16.39 17.37
CA PHE A 270 19.21 -15.25 17.22
C PHE A 270 18.67 -13.89 17.73
N ARG A 271 17.36 -13.77 18.04
CA ARG A 271 16.71 -12.51 18.49
C ARG A 271 15.75 -12.66 19.66
N ALA A 272 15.63 -13.85 20.23
CA ALA A 272 14.72 -14.18 21.31
C ALA A 272 14.71 -13.12 22.43
N GLY A 273 13.51 -12.71 22.84
CA GLY A 273 13.31 -11.77 23.96
C GLY A 273 13.62 -10.30 23.65
N ARG A 274 14.18 -9.96 22.48
CA ARG A 274 14.39 -8.55 22.09
C ARG A 274 13.09 -7.90 21.61
N PRO A 275 12.90 -6.58 21.83
CA PRO A 275 11.75 -5.88 21.31
C PRO A 275 11.83 -5.80 19.78
N VAL A 276 10.70 -6.07 19.11
CA VAL A 276 10.58 -5.90 17.65
C VAL A 276 10.50 -4.40 17.33
N PRO A 277 11.40 -3.86 16.46
CA PRO A 277 11.30 -2.50 15.98
C PRO A 277 9.94 -2.23 15.33
N PRO A 278 9.15 -1.24 15.79
CA PRO A 278 7.76 -1.09 15.33
C PRO A 278 7.62 -0.89 13.81
N MET A 279 8.59 -0.24 13.17
CA MET A 279 8.53 0.01 11.73
C MET A 279 8.70 -1.25 10.87
N LEU A 280 9.24 -2.36 11.43
CA LEU A 280 9.30 -3.63 10.71
C LEU A 280 7.91 -4.21 10.43
N ALA A 281 6.92 -3.94 11.29
CA ALA A 281 5.53 -4.32 11.05
C ALA A 281 4.76 -3.21 10.32
N VAL A 282 4.97 -1.94 10.71
CA VAL A 282 4.18 -0.82 10.19
C VAL A 282 4.41 -0.57 8.69
N VAL A 283 5.65 -0.60 8.21
CA VAL A 283 5.94 -0.32 6.79
C VAL A 283 5.30 -1.36 5.86
N PRO A 284 5.57 -2.68 6.00
CA PRO A 284 4.98 -3.66 5.09
C PRO A 284 3.45 -3.70 5.20
N ALA A 285 2.90 -3.64 6.41
CA ALA A 285 1.44 -3.67 6.58
C ALA A 285 0.75 -2.43 5.98
N SER A 286 1.39 -1.25 6.00
CA SER A 286 0.88 -0.05 5.33
C SER A 286 0.98 -0.12 3.81
N ILE A 287 2.01 -0.79 3.27
CA ILE A 287 2.15 -0.98 1.82
C ILE A 287 1.08 -1.96 1.34
N VAL A 288 0.96 -3.11 2.01
CA VAL A 288 -0.03 -4.14 1.68
C VAL A 288 -1.45 -3.58 1.80
N SER A 289 -1.76 -2.77 2.82
CA SER A 289 -3.10 -2.20 2.98
C SER A 289 -3.51 -1.31 1.80
N VAL A 290 -2.59 -0.51 1.28
CA VAL A 290 -2.83 0.35 0.10
C VAL A 290 -3.02 -0.49 -1.15
N ILE A 291 -2.12 -1.46 -1.39
CA ILE A 291 -2.16 -2.33 -2.57
C ILE A 291 -3.46 -3.15 -2.61
N VAL A 292 -3.85 -3.74 -1.47
CA VAL A 292 -5.08 -4.52 -1.33
C VAL A 292 -6.32 -3.66 -1.51
N LEU A 293 -6.33 -2.44 -0.98
CA LEU A 293 -7.43 -1.50 -1.18
C LEU A 293 -7.61 -1.17 -2.66
N SER A 294 -6.52 -0.83 -3.36
CA SER A 294 -6.50 -0.56 -4.80
C SER A 294 -6.96 -1.75 -5.63
N GLY A 295 -6.43 -2.94 -5.31
CA GLY A 295 -6.80 -4.20 -5.97
C GLY A 295 -8.27 -4.55 -5.76
N GLY A 296 -8.78 -4.42 -4.53
CA GLY A 296 -10.19 -4.65 -4.22
C GLY A 296 -11.14 -3.70 -4.97
N LEU A 297 -10.78 -2.43 -5.11
CA LEU A 297 -11.54 -1.48 -5.94
C LEU A 297 -11.49 -1.84 -7.43
N THR A 298 -10.43 -2.50 -7.88
CA THR A 298 -10.33 -3.03 -9.25
C THR A 298 -11.34 -4.17 -9.46
N PHE A 299 -11.45 -5.11 -8.53
CA PHE A 299 -12.44 -6.19 -8.62
C PHE A 299 -13.88 -5.68 -8.61
N TRP A 300 -14.17 -4.62 -7.86
CA TRP A 300 -15.46 -3.94 -7.94
C TRP A 300 -15.73 -3.36 -9.34
N ARG A 301 -14.74 -2.71 -9.97
CA ARG A 301 -14.87 -2.18 -11.33
C ARG A 301 -15.08 -3.30 -12.34
N LEU A 302 -14.27 -4.36 -12.27
CA LEU A 302 -14.41 -5.54 -13.13
C LEU A 302 -15.81 -6.14 -13.01
N ARG A 303 -16.34 -6.32 -11.79
CA ARG A 303 -17.71 -6.83 -11.57
C ARG A 303 -18.80 -5.93 -12.15
N MET A 304 -18.60 -4.61 -12.19
CA MET A 304 -19.59 -3.69 -12.75
C MET A 304 -19.60 -3.67 -14.28
N VAL A 305 -18.48 -4.07 -14.91
CA VAL A 305 -18.32 -4.07 -16.37
C VAL A 305 -18.60 -5.45 -16.96
N HIS A 306 -18.24 -6.52 -16.25
CA HIS A 306 -18.40 -7.89 -16.69
C HIS A 306 -19.52 -8.59 -15.93
N ASP A 307 -20.33 -9.33 -16.68
CA ASP A 307 -21.31 -10.28 -16.12
C ASP A 307 -20.59 -11.57 -15.75
N TYR A 308 -20.15 -11.64 -14.50
CA TYR A 308 -19.61 -12.87 -13.93
C TYR A 308 -20.72 -13.81 -13.49
N GLU A 309 -20.64 -15.06 -13.97
CA GLU A 309 -21.54 -16.13 -13.58
C GLU A 309 -21.44 -16.44 -12.08
N TRP A 310 -22.60 -16.67 -11.46
CA TRP A 310 -22.68 -17.03 -10.05
C TRP A 310 -22.18 -18.46 -9.77
N GLU A 311 -22.15 -19.33 -10.77
CA GLU A 311 -21.57 -20.67 -10.66
C GLU A 311 -20.07 -20.64 -10.34
N MET A 312 -19.40 -19.54 -10.71
CA MET A 312 -17.96 -19.32 -10.50
C MET A 312 -17.68 -18.30 -9.37
N TRP A 313 -18.63 -18.10 -8.46
CA TRP A 313 -18.55 -17.06 -7.42
C TRP A 313 -17.27 -17.09 -6.60
N ALA A 314 -16.69 -18.28 -6.33
CA ALA A 314 -15.50 -18.40 -5.48
C ALA A 314 -14.23 -17.84 -6.16
N THR A 315 -14.25 -17.59 -7.48
CA THR A 315 -13.15 -16.96 -8.20
C THR A 315 -13.07 -15.45 -7.98
N TRP A 316 -14.21 -14.77 -7.78
CA TRP A 316 -14.28 -13.31 -7.76
C TRP A 316 -14.97 -12.73 -6.52
N ALA A 317 -16.04 -13.34 -6.00
CA ALA A 317 -16.87 -12.73 -4.96
C ALA A 317 -16.11 -12.42 -3.65
N PRO A 318 -15.21 -13.29 -3.14
CA PRO A 318 -14.43 -12.96 -1.95
C PRO A 318 -13.55 -11.71 -2.13
N SER A 319 -13.10 -11.44 -3.36
CA SER A 319 -12.24 -10.28 -3.67
C SER A 319 -12.96 -8.94 -3.52
N LEU A 320 -14.30 -8.92 -3.57
CA LEU A 320 -15.11 -7.72 -3.35
C LEU A 320 -15.03 -7.20 -1.91
N VAL A 321 -14.61 -8.03 -0.95
CA VAL A 321 -14.44 -7.64 0.45
C VAL A 321 -13.04 -7.05 0.70
N TRP A 322 -12.14 -7.08 -0.29
CA TRP A 322 -10.77 -6.60 -0.14
C TRP A 322 -10.63 -5.10 0.16
N PRO A 323 -11.50 -4.18 -0.29
CA PRO A 323 -11.45 -2.79 0.17
C PRO A 323 -11.62 -2.69 1.69
N LEU A 324 -12.52 -3.48 2.28
CA LEU A 324 -12.69 -3.57 3.72
C LEU A 324 -11.44 -4.16 4.39
N TRP A 325 -10.83 -5.18 3.79
CA TRP A 325 -9.55 -5.74 4.26
C TRP A 325 -8.44 -4.70 4.29
N GLY A 326 -8.26 -3.94 3.21
CA GLY A 326 -7.26 -2.87 3.13
C GLY A 326 -7.46 -1.80 4.20
N VAL A 327 -8.71 -1.33 4.40
CA VAL A 327 -9.03 -0.35 5.45
C VAL A 327 -8.81 -0.93 6.85
N ALA A 328 -9.24 -2.16 7.10
CA ALA A 328 -9.06 -2.84 8.38
C ALA A 328 -7.56 -3.04 8.69
N LEU A 329 -6.74 -3.42 7.69
CA LEU A 329 -5.30 -3.58 7.86
C LEU A 329 -4.61 -2.23 8.12
N ALA A 330 -5.01 -1.16 7.42
CA ALA A 330 -4.50 0.19 7.68
C ALA A 330 -4.85 0.64 9.11
N ALA A 331 -6.08 0.39 9.57
CA ALA A 331 -6.52 0.67 10.92
C ALA A 331 -5.72 -0.15 11.95
N ALA A 332 -5.59 -1.46 11.77
CA ALA A 332 -4.79 -2.34 12.62
C ALA A 332 -3.34 -1.87 12.73
N THR A 333 -2.75 -1.47 11.60
CA THR A 333 -1.39 -0.94 11.52
C THR A 333 -1.25 0.37 12.29
N LEU A 334 -2.24 1.27 12.16
CA LEU A 334 -2.27 2.51 12.93
C LEU A 334 -2.40 2.23 14.44
N ALA A 335 -3.28 1.30 14.86
CA ALA A 335 -3.42 0.92 16.25
C ALA A 335 -2.10 0.37 16.84
N TYR A 336 -1.43 -0.52 16.10
CA TYR A 336 -0.13 -1.06 16.47
C TYR A 336 0.91 0.07 16.62
N HIS A 337 0.98 0.99 15.65
CA HIS A 337 1.87 2.14 15.72
C HIS A 337 1.59 3.02 16.93
N LEU A 338 0.31 3.33 17.21
CA LEU A 338 -0.11 4.19 18.32
C LEU A 338 0.21 3.59 19.70
N ARG A 339 0.13 2.27 19.84
CA ARG A 339 0.52 1.55 21.06
C ARG A 339 2.02 1.49 21.26
N ARG A 340 2.78 1.38 20.16
CA ARG A 340 4.23 1.13 20.19
C ARG A 340 5.09 2.39 20.07
N ARG A 341 4.48 3.55 19.77
CA ARG A 341 5.20 4.84 19.69
C ARG A 341 5.56 5.36 21.08
N GLY A 342 6.82 5.20 21.46
CA GLY A 342 7.38 5.77 22.69
C GLY A 342 7.58 7.30 22.65
N ALA A 343 8.50 7.81 23.47
CA ALA A 343 8.89 9.21 23.49
C ALA A 343 9.40 9.66 22.11
N CYS A 344 8.95 10.81 21.64
CA CYS A 344 9.45 11.37 20.40
C CYS A 344 10.83 12.00 20.63
N ARG A 345 11.86 11.53 19.92
CA ARG A 345 13.22 12.10 20.00
C ARG A 345 13.30 13.57 19.61
N SER A 346 12.37 14.07 18.78
CA SER A 346 12.39 15.46 18.30
C SER A 346 11.68 16.45 19.22
N CYS A 347 10.70 16.01 20.01
CA CYS A 347 9.94 16.92 20.88
C CYS A 347 9.81 16.45 22.33
N GLY A 348 10.44 15.34 22.72
CA GLY A 348 10.39 14.75 24.06
C GLY A 348 9.04 14.13 24.46
N ARG A 349 7.94 14.52 23.81
CA ARG A 349 6.58 14.13 24.21
C ARG A 349 6.34 12.62 24.12
N GLY A 350 5.64 12.08 25.12
CA GLY A 350 5.17 10.69 25.18
C GLY A 350 6.14 9.70 25.83
N GLY A 351 7.17 10.19 26.53
CA GLY A 351 7.91 9.41 27.53
C GLY A 351 7.22 9.42 28.90
N PRO A 352 7.71 8.63 29.87
CA PRO A 352 7.34 8.76 31.27
C PRO A 352 7.55 10.20 31.75
N LEU A 353 6.75 10.67 32.71
CA LEU A 353 6.68 12.07 33.15
C LEU A 353 7.92 12.60 33.90
N GLU A 354 9.01 11.84 34.00
CA GLU A 354 10.16 12.15 34.89
C GLU A 354 11.27 13.03 34.29
N ALA A 355 11.05 13.68 33.15
CA ALA A 355 12.03 14.63 32.62
C ALA A 355 11.36 15.83 31.94
N GLN A 356 10.57 16.58 32.71
CA GLN A 356 10.42 18.01 32.42
C GLN A 356 11.44 18.72 33.30
N PRO A 357 12.51 19.33 32.73
CA PRO A 357 13.33 20.23 33.52
C PRO A 357 12.42 21.35 34.03
N GLU A 358 12.48 21.62 35.34
CA GLU A 358 11.78 22.73 35.96
C GLU A 358 12.04 24.02 35.17
N PRO A 359 11.04 24.90 35.02
CA PRO A 359 11.28 26.23 34.50
C PRO A 359 12.24 26.94 35.46
N VAL A 360 13.43 27.26 34.97
CA VAL A 360 14.37 28.17 35.65
C VAL A 360 13.61 29.47 35.89
N ARG A 361 13.24 29.72 37.15
CA ARG A 361 12.79 31.04 37.60
C ARG A 361 14.03 31.93 37.59
N GLY A 362 14.07 32.83 36.62
CA GLY A 362 14.95 34.01 36.61
C GLY A 362 14.14 35.22 36.99
#